data_AF-A0A9C9BU79-F1
#
_entry.id   AF-A0A9C9BU79-F1
#
_cell.length_a   1.000
_cell.length_b   1.000
_cell.length_c   1.000
_cell.angle_alpha   90.00
_cell.angle_beta   90.00
_cell.angle_gamma   90.00
#
_symmetry.space_group_name_H-M   'P 1'
#
loop_
_entity.id
_entity.type
_entity.pdbx_description
1 polymer ?
#
loop_
_entity_poly.entity_id
_entity_poly.type
_entity_poly.pdbx_seq_one_letter_code
_entity_poly.pdbx_strand_id
1 'polypeptide(L)'
;MPPIPETARRVRENVQKVIVGKDEVINLTLVAVLCEGHVLLEDVPGTGKTTLARALAASLGCSFRRIQFTPDLLPTDVTGLSWFNQREQRFEFRPG
;
A
#
# COMPACT_ATOMS: atom_id res chain seq x y z
N MET A 1 12.48 23.18 2.40
CA MET A 1 11.97 21.86 1.98
C MET A 1 12.89 21.35 0.87
N PRO A 2 13.42 20.12 0.94
CA PRO A 2 14.28 19.59 -0.11
C PRO A 2 13.52 19.52 -1.46
N PRO A 3 14.21 19.66 -2.60
CA PRO A 3 13.58 19.48 -3.91
C PRO A 3 12.95 18.09 -4.08
N ILE A 4 11.91 17.99 -4.91
CA ILE A 4 11.24 16.71 -5.23
C ILE A 4 12.24 15.65 -5.73
N PRO A 5 13.17 15.96 -6.66
CA PRO A 5 14.14 14.96 -7.13
C PRO A 5 15.03 14.38 -6.02
N GLU A 6 15.44 15.22 -5.07
CA GLU A 6 16.26 14.78 -3.93
C GLU A 6 15.47 13.91 -2.97
N THR A 7 14.22 14.28 -2.70
CA THR A 7 13.33 13.48 -1.84
C THR A 7 13.03 12.12 -2.47
N ALA A 8 12.72 12.09 -3.77
CA ALA A 8 12.50 10.86 -4.51
C ALA A 8 13.74 9.94 -4.50
N ARG A 9 14.94 10.52 -4.68
CA ARG A 9 16.20 9.78 -4.58
C ARG A 9 16.37 9.14 -3.20
N ARG A 10 16.13 9.89 -2.12
CA ARG A 10 16.24 9.40 -0.74
C ARG A 10 15.24 8.26 -0.45
N VAL A 11 14.02 8.37 -0.94
CA VAL A 11 13.00 7.31 -0.81
C VAL A 11 13.45 6.05 -1.56
N ARG A 12 13.91 6.19 -2.80
CA ARG A 12 14.43 5.07 -3.61
C ARG A 12 15.59 4.36 -2.91
N GLU A 13 16.58 5.11 -2.44
CA GLU A 13 17.74 4.57 -1.72
C GLU A 13 17.33 3.81 -0.46
N ASN A 14 16.29 4.27 0.24
CA ASN A 14 15.80 3.57 1.42
C ASN A 14 15.07 2.26 1.08
N VAL A 15 14.28 2.23 0.00
CA VAL A 15 13.61 1.02 -0.48
C VAL A 15 14.62 -0.02 -0.98
N GLN A 16 15.68 0.41 -1.67
CA GLN A 16 16.75 -0.48 -2.18
C GLN A 16 17.51 -1.23 -1.08
N LYS A 17 17.46 -0.78 0.18
CA LYS A 17 18.04 -1.52 1.32
C LYS A 17 17.30 -2.84 1.61
N VAL A 18 16.04 -2.96 1.17
CA VAL A 18 15.17 -4.10 1.44
C VAL A 18 14.84 -4.86 0.15
N ILE A 19 14.71 -4.16 -0.98
CA ILE A 19 14.42 -4.74 -2.29
C ILE A 19 15.68 -4.68 -3.17
N VAL A 20 16.27 -5.84 -3.44
CA VAL A 20 17.51 -5.96 -4.22
C VAL A 20 17.19 -6.23 -5.70
N GLY A 21 17.89 -5.55 -6.61
CA GLY A 21 17.89 -5.84 -8.05
C GLY A 21 16.58 -5.53 -8.79
N LYS A 22 15.73 -4.64 -8.25
CA LYS A 22 14.45 -4.23 -8.87
C LYS A 22 14.36 -2.72 -9.08
N ASP A 23 15.43 -2.09 -9.53
CA ASP A 23 15.55 -0.63 -9.67
C ASP A 23 14.43 0.00 -10.51
N GLU A 24 14.13 -0.59 -11.66
CA GLU A 24 13.07 -0.12 -12.55
C GLU A 24 11.69 -0.21 -11.89
N VAL A 25 11.39 -1.33 -11.22
CA VAL A 25 10.11 -1.52 -10.52
C VAL A 25 9.96 -0.51 -9.39
N ILE A 26 11.02 -0.25 -8.64
CA ILE A 26 11.02 0.77 -7.57
C ILE A 26 10.75 2.15 -8.16
N ASN A 27 11.42 2.52 -9.26
CA ASN A 27 11.23 3.80 -9.93
C ASN A 27 9.80 3.97 -10.44
N LEU A 28 9.26 2.99 -11.17
CA LEU A 28 7.89 3.05 -11.70
C LEU A 28 6.84 3.11 -10.59
N THR A 29 7.04 2.37 -9.50
CA THR A 29 6.13 2.41 -8.34
C THR A 29 6.17 3.79 -7.66
N LEU A 30 7.35 4.38 -7.53
CA LEU A 30 7.50 5.72 -6.97
C LEU A 30 6.85 6.78 -7.87
N VAL A 31 7.02 6.69 -9.19
CA VAL A 31 6.34 7.56 -10.17
C VAL A 31 4.83 7.44 -10.02
N ALA A 32 4.29 6.23 -9.97
CA ALA A 32 2.86 6.00 -9.80
C ALA A 32 2.33 6.67 -8.53
N VAL A 33 3.02 6.50 -7.38
CA VAL A 33 2.61 7.15 -6.13
C VAL A 33 2.65 8.68 -6.22
N LEU A 34 3.69 9.25 -6.82
CA LEU A 34 3.82 10.71 -6.97
C LEU A 34 2.78 11.31 -7.93
N CYS A 35 2.25 10.50 -8.84
CA CYS A 35 1.19 10.88 -9.78
C CYS A 35 -0.22 10.45 -9.32
N GLU A 36 -0.38 9.99 -8.07
CA GLU A 36 -1.65 9.47 -7.54
C GLU A 36 -2.24 8.30 -8.36
N GLY A 37 -1.38 7.52 -9.01
CA GLY A 37 -1.73 6.37 -9.83
C GLY A 37 -1.76 5.04 -9.06
N HIS A 38 -2.14 3.98 -9.78
CA HIS A 38 -2.19 2.61 -9.27
C HIS A 38 -1.16 1.71 -9.96
N VAL A 39 -0.67 0.71 -9.24
CA VAL A 39 0.34 -0.23 -9.75
C VAL A 39 -0.20 -1.65 -9.67
N LEU A 40 -0.16 -2.35 -10.80
CA LEU A 40 -0.33 -3.79 -10.87
C LEU A 40 1.04 -4.46 -10.94
N LEU A 41 1.36 -5.32 -9.97
CA LEU A 41 2.61 -6.07 -9.94
C LEU A 41 2.37 -7.52 -10.39
N GLU A 42 2.59 -7.79 -11.67
CA GLU A 42 2.55 -9.14 -12.24
C GLU A 42 3.93 -9.80 -12.14
N ASP A 43 4.07 -10.79 -11.27
CA ASP A 43 5.33 -11.53 -11.11
C ASP A 43 4.99 -12.85 -10.36
N VAL A 44 5.91 -13.81 -10.30
CA VAL A 44 5.69 -15.10 -9.62
C VAL A 44 5.57 -14.95 -8.09
N PRO A 45 4.91 -15.86 -7.37
CA PRO A 45 4.80 -15.78 -5.91
C PRO A 45 6.17 -15.73 -5.22
N GLY A 46 6.29 -14.96 -4.14
CA GLY A 46 7.51 -14.89 -3.34
C GLY A 46 8.56 -13.85 -3.78
N THR A 47 8.33 -13.10 -4.87
CA THR A 47 9.32 -12.14 -5.40
C THR A 47 9.33 -10.75 -4.75
N GLY A 48 8.84 -10.66 -3.51
CA GLY A 48 8.92 -9.43 -2.72
C GLY A 48 7.88 -8.34 -3.05
N LYS A 49 6.80 -8.64 -3.79
CA LYS A 49 5.73 -7.66 -4.11
C LYS A 49 5.15 -6.96 -2.86
N THR A 50 4.74 -7.74 -1.87
CA THR A 50 4.25 -7.21 -0.59
C THR A 50 5.33 -6.46 0.18
N THR A 51 6.59 -6.90 0.06
CA THR A 51 7.73 -6.26 0.72
C THR A 51 8.01 -4.89 0.10
N LEU A 52 7.93 -4.78 -1.24
CA LEU A 52 8.09 -3.53 -1.97
C LEU A 52 7.05 -2.50 -1.53
N ALA A 53 5.76 -2.87 -1.56
CA ALA A 53 4.68 -1.98 -1.16
C ALA A 53 4.83 -1.50 0.30
N ARG A 54 5.24 -2.40 1.21
CA ARG A 54 5.49 -2.07 2.62
C ARG A 54 6.70 -1.17 2.82
N ALA A 55 7.81 -1.45 2.12
CA ALA A 55 9.03 -0.65 2.19
C ALA A 55 8.81 0.76 1.65
N LEU A 56 8.01 0.90 0.59
CA LEU A 56 7.65 2.19 0.01
C LEU A 56 6.77 3.00 0.97
N ALA A 57 5.72 2.39 1.52
CA ALA A 57 4.86 3.03 2.52
C ALA A 57 5.66 3.50 3.75
N ALA A 58 6.53 2.65 4.29
CA ALA A 58 7.41 3.00 5.41
C ALA A 58 8.37 4.16 5.07
N SER A 59 8.93 4.18 3.86
CA SER A 59 9.84 5.25 3.41
C SER A 59 9.14 6.59 3.20
N LEU A 60 7.84 6.58 2.91
CA LEU A 60 7.01 7.78 2.72
C LEU A 60 6.28 8.20 4.01
N GLY A 61 6.36 7.42 5.09
CA GLY A 61 5.60 7.67 6.32
C GLY A 61 4.10 7.38 6.18
N CYS A 62 3.71 6.56 5.20
CA CYS A 62 2.32 6.17 4.96
C CYS A 62 1.93 4.93 5.78
N SER A 63 0.63 4.77 6.04
CA SER A 63 0.08 3.50 6.51
C SER A 63 0.13 2.44 5.41
N PHE A 64 0.40 1.19 5.79
CA PHE A 64 0.33 0.04 4.88
C PHE A 64 -0.80 -0.90 5.32
N ARG A 65 -1.70 -1.23 4.39
CA ARG A 65 -2.74 -2.25 4.60
C ARG A 65 -2.69 -3.26 3.45
N ARG A 66 -2.83 -4.54 3.79
CA ARG A 66 -2.87 -5.64 2.82
C ARG A 66 -4.24 -6.32 2.91
N ILE A 67 -4.89 -6.45 1.77
CA ILE A 67 -6.11 -7.24 1.61
C ILE A 67 -5.76 -8.44 0.75
N GLN A 68 -6.01 -9.63 1.26
CA GLN A 68 -5.88 -10.86 0.48
C GLN A 68 -7.21 -11.10 -0.22
N PHE A 69 -7.20 -11.11 -1.55
CA PHE A 69 -8.39 -11.46 -2.31
C PHE A 69 -8.64 -12.96 -2.16
N THR A 70 -9.86 -13.30 -1.77
CA THR A 70 -10.41 -14.65 -1.65
C THR A 70 -11.78 -14.66 -2.35
N PRO A 71 -12.29 -15.81 -2.82
CA PRO A 71 -13.56 -15.86 -3.56
C PRO A 71 -14.78 -15.45 -2.71
N ASP A 72 -14.64 -15.46 -1.39
CA ASP A 72 -15.65 -15.10 -0.40
C ASP A 72 -15.55 -13.63 0.07
N LEU A 73 -14.52 -12.88 -0.35
CA LEU A 73 -14.34 -11.48 0.05
C LEU A 73 -15.52 -10.62 -0.43
N LEU A 74 -16.22 -9.97 0.51
CA LEU A 74 -17.34 -9.09 0.22
C LEU A 74 -16.85 -7.64 0.04
N PRO A 75 -17.56 -6.80 -0.75
CA PRO A 75 -17.23 -5.37 -0.85
C PRO A 75 -17.17 -4.67 0.50
N THR A 76 -18.05 -5.07 1.44
CA THR A 76 -18.09 -4.55 2.81
C THR A 76 -16.85 -4.86 3.63
N ASP A 77 -16.09 -5.90 3.29
CA ASP A 77 -14.81 -6.21 3.93
C ASP A 77 -13.70 -5.22 3.52
N VAL A 78 -13.93 -4.41 2.47
CA VAL A 78 -13.00 -3.38 1.99
C VAL A 78 -13.51 -1.98 2.33
N THR A 79 -14.80 -1.72 2.09
CA THR A 79 -15.40 -0.39 2.29
C THR A 79 -15.91 -0.17 3.71
N GLY A 80 -16.13 -1.24 4.48
CA GLY A 80 -16.74 -1.21 5.80
C GLY A 80 -18.27 -1.30 5.77
N LEU A 81 -18.86 -1.46 6.95
CA LEU A 81 -20.31 -1.51 7.15
C LEU A 81 -20.74 -0.81 8.43
N SER A 82 -21.96 -0.27 8.41
CA SER A 82 -22.64 0.22 9.62
C SER A 82 -23.53 -0.89 10.18
N TRP A 83 -23.26 -1.34 11.39
CA TRP A 83 -24.05 -2.37 12.07
C TRP A 83 -24.76 -1.79 13.29
N PHE A 84 -25.93 -2.32 13.63
CA PHE A 84 -26.69 -1.83 14.76
C PHE A 84 -26.20 -2.49 16.07
N ASN A 85 -25.54 -1.70 16.93
CA ASN A 85 -25.15 -2.12 18.26
C ASN A 85 -26.39 -2.13 19.17
N GLN A 86 -26.93 -3.33 19.42
CA GLN A 86 -28.14 -3.51 20.24
C GLN A 86 -27.96 -3.06 21.69
N ARG A 87 -26.75 -3.11 22.25
CA ARG A 87 -26.50 -2.67 23.62
C ARG A 87 -26.61 -1.15 23.75
N GLU A 88 -26.12 -0.44 22.75
CA GLU A 88 -26.09 1.03 22.72
C GLU A 88 -27.26 1.64 21.93
N GLN A 89 -28.10 0.80 21.32
CA GLN A 89 -29.24 1.18 20.47
C GLN A 89 -28.85 2.19 19.38
N ARG A 90 -27.66 2.05 18.80
CA ARG A 90 -27.14 2.94 17.76
C ARG A 90 -26.43 2.18 16.65
N PHE A 91 -26.34 2.78 15.47
CA PHE A 91 -25.48 2.28 14.40
C PHE A 91 -24.02 2.66 14.67
N GLU A 92 -23.12 1.69 14.52
CA GLU A 92 -21.68 1.87 14.60
C GLU A 92 -21.03 1.47 13.27
N PHE A 93 -20.16 2.33 12.76
CA PHE A 93 -19.39 2.04 11.55
C PHE A 93 -18.17 1.20 11.89
N ARG A 94 -18.03 0.06 11.22
CA ARG A 94 -16.86 -0.80 11.28
C ARG A 94 -16.12 -0.70 9.93
N PRO A 95 -14.92 -0.12 9.88
CA PRO A 95 -14.14 -0.08 8.64
C PRO A 95 -13.72 -1.49 8.22
N GLY A 96 -13.71 -1.73 6.91
CA GLY A 96 -13.05 -2.89 6.28
C GLY A 96 -11.55 -2.83 6.46
#